data_AF-A0A2P6Q9X1-F1
#
_entry.id   AF-A0A2P6Q9X1-F1
#
_cell.length_a   1.000
_cell.length_b   1.000
_cell.length_c   1.000
_cell.angle_alpha   90.00
_cell.angle_beta   90.00
_cell.angle_gamma   90.00
#
_symmetry.space_group_name_H-M   'P 1'
#
loop_
_entity.id
_entity.type
_entity.pdbx_description
1 polymer ?
#
loop_
_entity_poly.entity_id
_entity_poly.type
_entity_poly.pdbx_seq_one_letter_code
_entity_poly.pdbx_strand_id
1 'polypeptide(L)'
;MRILMRNKGMKKRPPCSWIEVKNKVHAFVVGDESQPYCIEIIKALEVLLEQMEREGYVPNTNEVLQDVEEEQKKYLLCHHSERLAMAFGIISTPAGTE
;
A
#
# COMPACT_ATOMS: atom_id res chain seq x y z
N MET A 1 7.79 7.64 23.71
CA MET A 1 6.66 8.59 23.51
C MET A 1 5.41 7.94 22.90
N ARG A 2 5.48 7.14 21.81
CA ARG A 2 4.31 6.45 21.19
C ARG A 2 3.52 5.55 22.16
N ILE A 3 4.20 4.76 22.99
CA ILE A 3 3.57 3.86 23.98
C ILE A 3 2.80 4.65 25.06
N LEU A 4 3.36 5.79 25.50
CA LEU A 4 2.74 6.64 26.52
C LEU A 4 1.40 7.24 26.06
N MET A 5 1.29 7.59 24.77
CA MET A 5 0.03 8.08 24.18
C MET A 5 -1.00 6.97 23.96
N ARG A 6 -0.54 5.77 23.58
CA ARG A 6 -1.41 4.58 23.45
C ARG A 6 -2.00 4.18 24.81
N ASN A 7 -1.20 4.22 25.88
CA ASN A 7 -1.62 3.93 27.25
C ASN A 7 -2.56 5.00 27.84
N LYS A 8 -2.53 6.24 27.32
CA LYS A 8 -3.46 7.32 27.66
C LYS A 8 -4.75 7.29 26.82
N GLY A 9 -4.99 6.22 26.05
CA GLY A 9 -6.18 6.08 25.19
C GLY A 9 -6.15 6.95 23.94
N MET A 10 -5.07 7.69 23.67
CA MET A 10 -4.94 8.54 22.49
C MET A 10 -4.56 7.67 21.28
N LYS A 11 -5.57 7.22 20.53
CA LYS A 11 -5.36 6.55 19.25
C LYS A 11 -5.04 7.59 18.17
N LYS A 12 -3.81 7.58 17.65
CA LYS A 12 -3.54 8.27 16.38
C LYS A 12 -4.38 7.58 15.29
N ARG A 13 -5.03 8.36 14.43
CA ARG A 13 -5.64 7.79 13.22
C ARG A 13 -4.54 7.13 12.40
N PRO A 14 -4.73 5.87 11.95
CA PRO A 14 -3.77 5.25 11.06
C PRO A 14 -3.67 6.07 9.77
N PRO A 15 -2.49 6.10 9.12
CA PRO A 15 -2.37 6.69 7.79
C PRO A 15 -3.37 6.03 6.85
N CYS A 16 -4.04 6.84 6.03
CA CYS A 16 -4.95 6.36 5.01
C CYS A 16 -4.70 7.09 3.70
N SER A 17 -5.04 6.42 2.61
CA SER A 17 -5.01 6.95 1.26
C SER A 17 -6.33 6.61 0.60
N TRP A 18 -6.76 7.37 -0.39
CA TRP A 18 -7.99 7.10 -1.10
C TRP A 18 -7.86 7.44 -2.57
N ILE A 19 -8.70 6.81 -3.37
CA ILE A 19 -8.84 7.06 -4.80
C ILE A 19 -10.32 7.04 -5.16
N GLU A 20 -10.69 7.85 -6.14
CA GLU A 20 -12.03 7.83 -6.72
C GLU A 20 -11.99 7.06 -8.03
N VAL A 21 -12.77 5.98 -8.12
CA VAL A 21 -12.91 5.18 -9.34
C VAL A 21 -14.39 4.98 -9.60
N LYS A 22 -14.85 5.25 -10.83
CA LYS A 22 -16.27 5.10 -11.23
C LYS A 22 -17.22 5.84 -10.27
N ASN A 23 -16.86 7.07 -9.89
CA ASN A 23 -17.64 7.94 -8.99
C ASN A 23 -17.86 7.34 -7.59
N LYS A 24 -16.95 6.48 -7.14
CA LYS A 24 -16.94 5.88 -5.80
C LYS A 24 -15.57 6.10 -5.16
N VAL A 25 -15.57 6.56 -3.91
CA VAL A 25 -14.35 6.72 -3.13
C VAL A 25 -13.99 5.38 -2.47
N HIS A 26 -12.76 4.95 -2.69
CA HIS A 26 -12.16 3.76 -2.10
C HIS A 26 -11.03 4.20 -1.17
N ALA A 27 -11.15 3.91 0.13
CA ALA A 27 -10.15 4.26 1.12
C ALA A 27 -9.34 3.02 1.52
N PHE A 28 -8.03 3.19 1.66
CA PHE A 28 -7.07 2.16 2.03
C PHE A 28 -6.36 2.57 3.32
N VAL A 29 -6.27 1.65 4.26
CA VAL A 29 -5.64 1.87 5.56
C VAL A 29 -4.59 0.78 5.76
N VAL A 30 -3.40 1.17 6.22
CA VAL A 30 -2.33 0.20 6.50
C VAL A 30 -2.80 -0.80 7.55
N GLY A 31 -2.73 -2.09 7.22
CA GLY A 31 -3.15 -3.19 8.11
C GLY A 31 -4.65 -3.47 8.14
N ASP A 32 -5.43 -2.86 7.25
CA ASP A 32 -6.84 -3.21 7.06
C ASP A 32 -6.97 -4.31 6.00
N GLU A 33 -7.11 -5.55 6.46
CA GLU A 33 -7.32 -6.74 5.62
C GLU A 33 -8.82 -7.06 5.41
N SER A 34 -9.72 -6.20 5.91
CA SER A 34 -11.16 -6.45 5.83
C SER A 34 -11.75 -6.26 4.42
N GLN A 35 -10.95 -5.76 3.47
CA GLN A 35 -11.41 -5.46 2.13
C GLN A 35 -11.26 -6.67 1.20
N PRO A 36 -12.34 -7.11 0.53
CA PRO A 36 -12.31 -8.29 -0.35
C PRO A 36 -11.35 -8.13 -1.54
N TYR A 37 -11.01 -6.90 -1.93
CA TYR A 37 -10.11 -6.60 -3.04
C TYR A 37 -8.62 -6.55 -2.64
N CYS A 38 -8.29 -6.59 -1.34
CA CYS A 38 -6.90 -6.46 -0.88
C CYS A 38 -5.97 -7.50 -1.51
N ILE A 39 -6.42 -8.75 -1.64
CA ILE A 39 -5.61 -9.84 -2.20
C ILE A 39 -5.31 -9.60 -3.69
N GLU A 40 -6.29 -9.15 -4.47
CA GLU A 40 -6.11 -8.88 -5.90
C GLU A 40 -5.17 -7.69 -6.13
N ILE A 41 -5.32 -6.64 -5.30
CA ILE A 41 -4.46 -5.44 -5.35
C ILE A 41 -3.01 -5.80 -4.99
N ILE A 42 -2.79 -6.61 -3.96
CA ILE A 42 -1.44 -7.05 -3.55
C ILE A 42 -0.79 -7.86 -4.67
N LYS A 43 -1.51 -8.83 -5.26
CA LYS A 43 -1.00 -9.59 -6.41
C LYS A 43 -0.66 -8.71 -7.61
N ALA A 44 -1.49 -7.70 -7.89
CA ALA A 44 -1.22 -6.75 -8.96
C ALA A 44 0.04 -5.92 -8.66
N LEU A 45 0.26 -5.52 -7.41
CA LEU A 45 1.48 -4.83 -6.98
C LEU A 45 2.72 -5.72 -7.12
N GLU A 46 2.64 -7.00 -6.76
CA GLU A 46 3.74 -7.95 -6.93
C GLU A 46 4.13 -8.09 -8.41
N VAL A 47 3.14 -8.30 -9.29
CA VAL A 47 3.38 -8.40 -10.74
C VAL A 47 3.96 -7.11 -11.30
N LEU A 48 3.43 -5.95 -10.88
CA LEU A 48 3.94 -4.64 -11.30
C LEU A 48 5.39 -4.44 -10.84
N LEU A 49 5.70 -4.81 -9.60
CA LEU A 49 7.04 -4.70 -9.03
C LEU A 49 8.03 -5.58 -9.81
N GLU A 50 7.67 -6.83 -10.09
CA GLU A 50 8.49 -7.74 -10.90
C GLU A 50 8.73 -7.22 -12.33
N GLN A 51 7.74 -6.55 -12.92
CA GLN A 51 7.90 -5.92 -14.24
C GLN A 51 8.85 -4.72 -14.15
N MET A 52 8.65 -3.85 -13.17
CA MET A 52 9.50 -2.68 -12.95
C MET A 52 10.95 -3.09 -12.67
N GLU A 53 11.18 -4.12 -11.85
CA GLU A 53 12.51 -4.64 -11.54
C GLU A 53 13.21 -5.20 -12.79
N ARG A 54 12.48 -5.86 -13.70
CA ARG A 54 13.01 -6.31 -15.00
C ARG A 54 13.44 -5.14 -15.91
N GLU A 55 12.77 -4.01 -15.81
CA GLU A 55 13.13 -2.76 -16.51
C GLU A 55 14.22 -1.96 -15.77
N GLY A 56 14.76 -2.49 -14.66
CA GLY A 56 15.87 -1.89 -13.90
C GLY A 56 15.46 -0.98 -12.75
N TYR A 57 14.18 -0.96 -12.37
CA TYR A 57 13.74 -0.27 -11.15
C TYR A 57 14.32 -0.94 -9.91
N VAL A 58 14.86 -0.13 -8.99
CA VAL A 58 15.33 -0.59 -7.68
C VAL A 58 14.41 -0.01 -6.60
N PRO A 59 13.65 -0.84 -5.87
CA PRO A 59 12.76 -0.37 -4.82
C PRO A 59 13.54 0.34 -3.71
N ASN A 60 13.09 1.54 -3.32
CA ASN A 60 13.67 2.25 -2.18
C ASN A 60 13.17 1.66 -0.86
N THR A 61 13.92 0.72 -0.28
CA THR A 61 13.58 0.06 0.99
C THR A 61 13.94 0.88 2.24
N ASN A 62 14.60 2.03 2.08
CA ASN A 62 15.00 2.89 3.20
C ASN A 62 13.80 3.51 3.96
N GLU A 63 12.61 3.52 3.36
CA GLU A 63 11.38 3.97 4.02
C GLU A 63 10.87 2.98 5.06
N VAL A 64 11.29 1.71 4.97
CA VAL A 64 10.99 0.68 5.98
C VAL A 64 12.07 0.69 7.05
N LEU A 65 11.79 1.41 8.14
CA LEU A 65 12.68 1.53 9.29
C LEU A 65 12.78 0.26 10.15
N GLN A 66 12.04 -0.79 9.80
CA GLN A 66 12.10 -2.08 10.51
C GLN A 66 13.36 -2.84 10.06
N ASP A 67 14.06 -3.41 11.05
CA ASP A 67 15.23 -4.25 10.81
C ASP A 67 14.76 -5.67 10.45
N VAL A 68 14.39 -5.82 9.18
CA VAL A 68 13.93 -7.06 8.56
C VAL A 68 14.66 -7.28 7.24
N GLU A 69 14.61 -8.50 6.71
CA GLU A 69 15.22 -8.83 5.42
C GLU A 69 14.67 -7.96 4.28
N GLU A 70 15.47 -7.73 3.24
CA GLU A 70 15.08 -6.85 2.12
C GLU A 70 13.79 -7.31 1.43
N GLU A 71 13.58 -8.62 1.30
CA GLU A 71 12.34 -9.18 0.76
C GLU A 71 11.13 -8.79 1.63
N GLN A 72 11.29 -8.85 2.95
CA GLN A 72 10.26 -8.43 3.90
C GLN A 72 10.04 -6.91 3.86
N LYS A 73 11.08 -6.11 3.61
CA LYS A 73 10.91 -4.66 3.40
C LYS A 73 10.11 -4.37 2.14
N LYS A 74 10.40 -5.06 1.02
CA LYS A 74 9.62 -4.93 -0.22
C LYS A 74 8.16 -5.29 0.02
N TYR A 75 7.91 -6.40 0.71
CA TYR A 75 6.57 -6.80 1.11
C TYR A 75 5.87 -5.69 1.91
N LEU A 76 6.48 -5.21 2.99
CA LEU A 76 5.90 -4.14 3.82
C LEU A 76 5.58 -2.87 3.03
N LEU A 77 6.44 -2.50 2.08
CA LEU A 77 6.17 -1.36 1.20
C LEU A 77 4.91 -1.58 0.34
N CYS A 78 4.69 -2.78 -0.21
CA CYS A 78 3.48 -3.12 -0.97
C CYS A 78 2.20 -2.94 -0.14
N HIS A 79 2.29 -3.06 1.18
CA HIS A 79 1.18 -2.86 2.11
C HIS A 79 0.94 -1.39 2.52
N HIS A 80 1.69 -0.44 1.97
CA HIS A 80 1.40 0.98 2.18
C HIS A 80 0.09 1.38 1.51
N SER A 81 -0.75 2.13 2.23
CA SER A 81 -2.08 2.56 1.74
C SER A 81 -2.04 3.28 0.40
N GLU A 82 -0.96 4.03 0.16
CA GLU A 82 -0.71 4.79 -1.07
C GLU A 82 -0.50 3.86 -2.28
N ARG A 83 0.29 2.80 -2.10
CA ARG A 83 0.54 1.80 -3.15
C ARG A 83 -0.71 0.98 -3.44
N LEU A 84 -1.46 0.62 -2.40
CA LEU A 84 -2.74 -0.07 -2.56
C LEU A 84 -3.74 0.78 -3.35
N ALA A 85 -3.86 2.07 -3.05
CA ALA A 85 -4.75 2.99 -3.77
C ALA A 85 -4.36 3.12 -5.26
N MET A 86 -3.06 3.27 -5.54
CA MET A 86 -2.55 3.36 -6.90
C MET A 86 -2.78 2.08 -7.70
N ALA A 87 -2.45 0.92 -7.14
CA ALA A 87 -2.67 -0.36 -7.81
C ALA A 87 -4.16 -0.64 -8.02
N PHE A 88 -5.01 -0.30 -7.05
CA PHE A 88 -6.46 -0.37 -7.25
C PHE A 88 -6.91 0.49 -8.42
N GLY A 89 -6.39 1.71 -8.56
CA GLY A 89 -6.62 2.56 -9.73
C GLY A 89 -6.28 1.84 -11.03
N ILE A 90 -5.04 1.36 -11.15
CA ILE A 90 -4.53 0.68 -12.35
C ILE A 90 -5.40 -0.51 -12.75
N ILE A 91 -5.80 -1.38 -11.81
CA ILE A 91 -6.59 -2.57 -12.15
C ILE A 91 -8.07 -2.26 -12.37
N SER A 92 -8.57 -1.14 -11.85
CA SER A 92 -10.00 -0.80 -11.88
C SER A 92 -10.38 0.15 -13.02
N THR A 93 -9.40 0.74 -13.70
CA THR A 93 -9.59 1.67 -14.82
C THR A 93 -9.02 1.13 -16.14
N PRO A 94 -9.65 1.40 -17.29
CA PRO A 94 -9.04 1.16 -18.60
C PRO A 94 -7.73 1.92 -18.79
N ALA A 95 -6.86 1.41 -19.66
CA ALA A 95 -5.65 2.13 -20.07
C ALA A 95 -5.99 3.51 -20.65
N GLY A 96 -5.28 4.54 -20.23
CA GLY A 96 -5.49 5.93 -20.68
C GLY A 96 -6.65 6.66 -19.99
N THR A 97 -7.11 6.18 -18.83
CA THR A 97 -8.07 6.93 -18.00
C THR A 97 -7.31 8.04 -17.26
N GLU A 98 -7.74 9.29 -17.48
CA GLU A 98 -7.25 10.50 -16.77
C GLU A 98 -8.04 10.76 -15.48
#